data_AF-G5GBJ3-F1
#
_entry.id   AF-G5GBJ3-F1
#
_cell.length_a   1.000
_cell.length_b   1.000
_cell.length_c   1.000
_cell.angle_alpha   90.00
_cell.angle_beta   90.00
_cell.angle_gamma   90.00
#
_symmetry.space_group_name_H-M   'P 1'
#
loop_
_entity.id
_entity.type
_entity.pdbx_description
1 polymer ?
#
loop_
_entity_poly.entity_id
_entity_poly.type
_entity_poly.pdbx_seq_one_letter_code
_entity_poly.pdbx_strand_id
1 'polypeptide(L)'
;MIQMSILRKYPFSLICVVLIWVLCFDTADGMPSVSIPNIDKLVHFAMYFGTCSTIWWEHLKATGREDFRWLACFAVIAPILMSGAIEILQSQTTYRSGDWADLLANSLGVFAAIPLGHFLLKPVFESRSDEHIGDGQQSA
;
A
#
# COMPACT_ATOMS: atom_id res chain seq x y z
N MET A 1 -13.67 15.21 -15.92
CA MET A 1 -14.24 13.85 -15.98
C MET A 1 -13.28 12.87 -15.30
N ILE A 2 -13.03 13.09 -14.01
CA ILE A 2 -12.05 12.31 -13.23
C ILE A 2 -12.83 11.17 -12.58
N GLN A 3 -12.77 9.99 -13.21
CA GLN A 3 -12.53 8.73 -12.51
C GLN A 3 -13.45 8.35 -11.34
N MET A 4 -14.78 8.39 -11.48
CA MET A 4 -15.65 7.55 -10.63
C MET A 4 -15.36 6.05 -10.79
N SER A 5 -14.58 5.67 -11.81
CA SER A 5 -14.14 4.31 -12.10
C SER A 5 -12.98 3.81 -11.22
N ILE A 6 -12.10 4.69 -10.71
CA ILE A 6 -10.97 4.27 -9.85
C ILE A 6 -11.46 3.86 -8.45
N LEU A 7 -12.43 4.60 -7.89
CA LEU A 7 -13.03 4.30 -6.58
C LEU A 7 -13.66 2.91 -6.52
N ARG A 8 -14.22 2.44 -7.64
CA ARG A 8 -14.81 1.10 -7.75
C ARG A 8 -13.77 0.02 -8.07
N LYS A 9 -12.61 0.41 -8.59
CA LYS A 9 -11.54 -0.49 -9.04
C LYS A 9 -10.51 -0.81 -7.95
N TYR A 10 -10.32 0.10 -6.98
CA TYR A 10 -9.34 -0.05 -5.89
C TYR A 10 -9.92 0.25 -4.48
N PRO A 11 -11.06 -0.36 -4.09
CA PRO A 11 -11.72 -0.05 -2.83
C PRO A 11 -10.87 -0.38 -1.60
N PHE A 12 -10.09 -1.46 -1.63
CA PHE A 12 -9.29 -1.86 -0.46
C PHE A 12 -8.09 -0.96 -0.27
N SER A 13 -7.38 -0.61 -1.34
CA SER A 13 -6.28 0.34 -1.28
C SER A 13 -6.71 1.69 -0.72
N LEU A 14 -7.88 2.18 -1.11
CA LEU A 14 -8.43 3.44 -0.60
C LEU A 14 -8.73 3.38 0.90
N ILE A 15 -9.31 2.28 1.37
CA ILE A 15 -9.54 2.07 2.80
C ILE A 15 -8.21 2.07 3.55
N CYS A 16 -7.18 1.38 3.04
CA CYS A 16 -5.85 1.37 3.65
C CYS A 16 -5.22 2.77 3.72
N VAL A 17 -5.32 3.56 2.64
CA VAL A 17 -4.82 4.94 2.62
C VAL A 17 -5.54 5.80 3.65
N VAL A 18 -6.88 5.73 3.70
CA VAL A 18 -7.67 6.49 4.70
C VAL A 18 -7.27 6.07 6.13
N LEU A 19 -7.11 4.77 6.37
CA LEU A 19 -6.66 4.26 7.67
C LEU A 19 -5.27 4.78 8.05
N ILE A 20 -4.31 4.84 7.11
CA ILE A 20 -2.99 5.42 7.37
C ILE A 20 -3.12 6.87 7.82
N TRP A 21 -3.90 7.68 7.10
CA TRP A 21 -4.11 9.08 7.46
C TRP A 21 -4.75 9.21 8.84
N VAL A 22 -5.79 8.44 9.14
CA VAL A 22 -6.42 8.46 10.47
C VAL A 22 -5.42 8.06 11.55
N LEU A 23 -4.73 6.93 11.41
CA LEU A 23 -3.80 6.42 12.41
C LEU A 23 -2.55 7.30 12.61
N CYS A 24 -2.10 8.00 11.57
CA CYS A 24 -0.97 8.93 11.67
C CYS A 24 -1.35 10.24 12.39
N PHE A 25 -2.59 10.72 12.25
CA PHE A 25 -3.04 11.97 12.89
C PHE A 25 -3.77 11.75 14.22
N ASP A 26 -4.20 10.52 14.52
CA ASP A 26 -4.78 10.17 15.80
C ASP A 26 -3.71 10.34 16.90
N THR A 27 -4.04 11.12 17.92
CA THR A 27 -3.20 11.23 19.10
C THR A 27 -3.40 9.94 19.89
N ALA A 28 -2.32 9.20 20.13
CA ALA A 28 -2.32 8.00 20.98
C ALA A 28 -2.57 8.33 22.47
N ASP A 29 -3.37 9.36 22.77
CA ASP A 29 -3.81 9.78 24.09
C ASP A 29 -4.84 8.77 24.62
N GLY A 30 -4.37 7.59 25.01
CA GLY A 30 -5.21 6.57 25.66
C GLY A 30 -4.79 5.12 25.48
N MET A 31 -3.81 4.81 24.61
CA MET A 31 -3.32 3.43 24.53
C MET A 31 -2.42 3.13 25.75
N PRO A 32 -2.63 1.98 26.45
CA PRO A 32 -1.68 1.56 27.47
C PRO A 32 -0.31 1.45 26.81
N SER A 33 0.68 2.13 27.38
CA SER A 33 2.05 2.13 26.88
C SER A 33 2.63 0.73 27.00
N VAL A 34 2.32 -0.14 26.02
CA VAL A 34 3.01 -1.40 25.84
C VAL A 34 4.43 -1.01 25.45
N SER A 35 5.31 -0.96 26.45
CA SER A 35 6.70 -0.51 26.37
C SER A 35 7.58 -1.52 25.62
N ILE A 36 7.14 -1.95 24.43
CA ILE A 36 8.01 -2.65 23.50
C ILE A 36 8.63 -1.55 22.61
N PRO A 37 9.93 -1.27 22.76
CA PRO A 37 10.58 -0.24 21.95
C PRO A 37 10.47 -0.59 20.46
N ASN A 38 10.14 0.41 19.62
CA ASN A 38 10.06 0.34 18.16
C ASN A 38 8.85 -0.44 17.58
N ILE A 39 7.83 -0.79 18.37
CA ILE A 39 6.61 -1.41 17.81
C ILE A 39 5.87 -0.48 16.86
N ASP A 40 5.87 0.81 17.16
CA ASP A 40 5.42 1.90 16.29
C ASP A 40 6.00 1.75 14.88
N LYS A 41 7.32 1.56 14.75
CA LYS A 41 8.02 1.41 13.46
C LYS A 41 7.62 0.13 12.73
N LEU A 42 7.36 -0.95 13.46
CA LEU A 42 6.86 -2.19 12.86
C LEU A 42 5.44 -2.00 12.31
N VAL A 43 4.58 -1.26 13.02
CA VAL A 43 3.24 -0.91 12.55
C VAL A 43 3.33 -0.03 11.30
N HIS A 44 4.20 0.98 11.30
CA HIS A 44 4.51 1.82 10.13
C HIS A 44 4.94 1.00 8.91
N PHE A 45 5.91 0.10 9.10
CA PHE A 45 6.33 -0.86 8.08
C PHE A 45 5.15 -1.71 7.57
N ALA A 46 4.37 -2.31 8.48
CA ALA A 46 3.26 -3.20 8.12
C ALA A 46 2.13 -2.49 7.37
N MET A 47 1.81 -1.25 7.77
CA MET A 47 0.80 -0.42 7.10
C MET A 47 1.17 -0.15 5.65
N TYR A 48 2.40 0.32 5.40
CA TYR A 48 2.86 0.62 4.05
C TYR A 48 3.07 -0.64 3.21
N PHE A 49 3.66 -1.69 3.79
CA PHE A 49 3.79 -2.99 3.13
C PHE A 49 2.43 -3.55 2.69
N GLY A 50 1.45 -3.57 3.60
CA GLY A 50 0.10 -4.06 3.32
C GLY A 50 -0.62 -3.22 2.27
N THR A 51 -0.52 -1.89 2.37
CA THR A 51 -1.16 -0.97 1.41
C THR A 51 -0.59 -1.14 0.01
N CYS A 52 0.74 -1.12 -0.14
CA CYS A 52 1.41 -1.26 -1.43
C CYS A 52 1.15 -2.65 -2.04
N SER A 53 1.13 -3.70 -1.22
CA SER A 53 0.79 -5.06 -1.66
C SER A 53 -0.67 -5.16 -2.12
N THR A 54 -1.59 -4.46 -1.45
CA THR A 54 -3.00 -4.39 -1.84
C THR A 54 -3.17 -3.66 -3.18
N ILE A 55 -2.46 -2.54 -3.40
CA ILE A 55 -2.45 -1.84 -4.70
C ILE A 55 -1.95 -2.77 -5.81
N TRP A 56 -0.87 -3.50 -5.55
CA TRP A 56 -0.30 -4.46 -6.51
C TRP A 56 -1.29 -5.58 -6.85
N TRP A 57 -1.93 -6.14 -5.83
CA TRP A 57 -2.94 -7.20 -5.96
C TRP A 57 -4.17 -6.75 -6.74
N GLU A 58 -4.75 -5.60 -6.38
CA GLU A 58 -5.92 -5.03 -7.07
C GLU A 58 -5.58 -4.68 -8.52
N HIS A 59 -4.37 -4.20 -8.79
CA HIS A 59 -3.92 -3.92 -10.15
C HIS A 59 -3.86 -5.20 -10.98
N LEU A 60 -3.10 -6.22 -10.52
CA LEU A 60 -2.98 -7.50 -11.21
C LEU A 60 -4.33 -8.19 -11.41
N LYS A 61 -5.21 -8.16 -10.41
CA LYS A 61 -6.57 -8.71 -10.51
C LYS A 61 -7.40 -7.99 -11.57
N ALA A 62 -7.22 -6.69 -11.74
CA ALA A 62 -8.05 -5.88 -12.62
C ALA A 62 -7.53 -5.75 -14.06
N THR A 63 -6.24 -5.99 -14.29
CA THR A 63 -5.61 -5.91 -15.63
C THR A 63 -5.12 -7.26 -16.14
N GLY A 64 -4.93 -8.25 -15.27
CA GLY A 64 -4.30 -9.54 -15.57
C GLY A 64 -2.81 -9.44 -15.90
N ARG A 65 -2.24 -8.24 -15.87
CA ARG A 65 -0.87 -7.96 -16.31
C ARG A 65 -0.22 -6.91 -15.43
N GLU A 66 1.07 -7.08 -15.21
CA GLU A 66 1.89 -6.13 -14.46
C GLU A 66 2.23 -4.92 -15.34
N ASP A 67 1.67 -3.75 -15.05
CA ASP A 67 2.19 -2.47 -15.54
C ASP A 67 3.16 -1.89 -14.50
N PHE A 68 4.44 -2.26 -14.64
CA PHE A 68 5.48 -1.82 -13.70
C PHE A 68 5.62 -0.30 -13.63
N ARG A 69 5.35 0.45 -14.72
CA ARG A 69 5.42 1.92 -14.69
C ARG A 69 4.30 2.50 -13.85
N TRP A 70 3.09 1.98 -14.01
CA TRP A 70 1.95 2.39 -13.19
C TRP A 70 2.17 2.03 -11.72
N LEU A 71 2.65 0.82 -11.44
CA LEU A 71 2.96 0.34 -10.09
C LEU A 71 4.10 1.14 -9.43
N ALA A 72 5.15 1.46 -10.17
CA ALA A 72 6.22 2.34 -9.67
C ALA A 72 5.67 3.72 -9.28
N CYS A 73 4.80 4.31 -10.10
CA CYS A 73 4.19 5.61 -9.78
C CYS A 73 3.25 5.54 -8.58
N PHE A 74 2.31 4.59 -8.55
CA PHE A 74 1.19 4.59 -7.58
C PHE A 74 1.38 3.68 -6.37
N ALA A 75 2.16 2.60 -6.48
CA ALA A 75 2.43 1.68 -5.38
C ALA A 75 3.81 1.93 -4.73
N VAL A 76 4.68 2.76 -5.31
CA VAL A 76 6.01 3.07 -4.76
C VAL A 76 6.19 4.56 -4.51
N ILE A 77 6.20 5.37 -5.57
CA ILE A 77 6.49 6.81 -5.46
C ILE A 77 5.40 7.54 -4.66
N ALA A 78 4.13 7.35 -5.01
CA ALA A 78 3.03 8.04 -4.34
C ALA A 78 2.96 7.74 -2.82
N PRO A 79 3.08 6.48 -2.34
CA PRO A 79 3.16 6.18 -0.91
C PRO A 79 4.36 6.82 -0.22
N ILE A 80 5.56 6.80 -0.81
CA ILE A 80 6.75 7.43 -0.20
C ILE A 80 6.56 8.95 -0.08
N LEU A 81 6.04 9.60 -1.12
CA LEU A 81 5.73 11.04 -1.08
C LEU A 81 4.65 11.36 -0.05
N MET A 82 3.61 10.52 0.04
CA MET A 82 2.57 10.65 1.06
C MET A 82 3.15 10.52 2.47
N SER A 83 4.06 9.56 2.70
CA SER A 83 4.75 9.42 3.98
C SER A 83 5.53 10.69 4.32
N GLY A 84 6.33 11.22 3.40
CA GLY A 84 7.07 12.45 3.64
C GLY A 84 6.16 13.65 3.93
N ALA A 85 5.01 13.75 3.24
CA ALA A 85 4.02 14.78 3.50
C ALA A 85 3.41 14.65 4.90
N ILE A 86 3.09 13.42 5.34
CA ILE A 86 2.57 13.16 6.69
C ILE A 86 3.59 13.58 7.75
N GLU A 87 4.87 13.22 7.60
CA GLU A 87 5.93 13.62 8.54
C GLU A 87 6.08 15.15 8.64
N ILE A 88 6.07 15.84 7.49
CA ILE A 88 6.12 17.30 7.45
C ILE A 88 4.90 17.89 8.15
N LEU A 89 3.70 17.40 7.85
CA LEU A 89 2.47 17.88 8.48
C LEU A 89 2.46 17.64 9.99
N GLN A 90 2.90 16.48 10.45
CA GLN A 90 3.06 16.17 11.87
C GLN A 90 4.03 17.13 12.53
N SER A 91 5.19 17.43 11.91
CA SER A 91 6.17 18.39 12.45
C SER A 91 5.61 19.81 12.68
N GLN A 92 4.51 20.17 12.01
CA GLN A 92 3.81 21.45 12.19
C GLN A 92 2.75 21.40 13.29
N THR A 93 2.45 20.23 13.85
CA THR A 93 1.48 20.06 14.94
C THR A 93 2.15 20.19 16.31
N THR A 94 1.42 20.71 17.31
CA THR A 94 1.93 20.90 18.67
C THR A 94 2.00 19.63 19.52
N TYR A 95 1.47 18.51 19.02
CA TYR A 95 1.27 17.27 19.79
C TYR A 95 2.16 16.11 19.33
N ARG A 96 2.79 16.20 18.15
CA ARG A 96 3.63 15.14 17.60
C ARG A 96 4.78 15.75 16.80
N SER A 97 6.02 15.38 17.10
CA SER A 97 7.17 15.70 16.23
C SER A 97 7.27 14.63 15.14
N GLY A 98 7.41 15.03 13.87
CA GLY A 98 7.72 14.08 12.80
C GLY A 98 9.02 13.30 13.10
N ASP A 99 9.04 12.02 12.78
CA ASP A 99 10.17 11.12 12.96
C ASP A 99 10.64 10.59 11.60
N TRP A 100 11.86 10.98 11.21
CA TRP A 100 12.48 10.47 9.98
C TRP A 100 12.65 8.94 10.00
N ALA A 101 12.67 8.30 11.17
CA ALA A 101 12.65 6.84 11.29
C ALA A 101 11.30 6.24 10.85
N ASP A 102 10.17 6.95 11.01
CA ASP A 102 8.87 6.53 10.51
C ASP A 102 8.85 6.57 8.98
N LEU A 103 9.41 7.62 8.36
CA LEU A 103 9.61 7.68 6.90
C LEU A 103 10.45 6.50 6.40
N LEU A 104 11.51 6.14 7.12
CA LEU A 104 12.36 5.00 6.78
C LEU A 104 11.58 3.68 6.88
N ALA A 105 10.86 3.45 7.99
CA ALA A 105 10.07 2.25 8.20
C ALA A 105 8.98 2.11 7.12
N ASN A 106 8.27 3.19 6.81
CA ASN A 106 7.28 3.25 5.74
C ASN A 106 7.92 2.90 4.38
N SER A 107 9.05 3.52 4.06
CA SER A 107 9.78 3.26 2.80
C SER A 107 10.24 1.81 2.68
N LEU A 108 10.74 1.21 3.78
CA LEU A 108 11.09 -0.22 3.80
C LEU A 108 9.88 -1.11 3.55
N GLY A 109 8.71 -0.76 4.10
CA GLY A 109 7.46 -1.48 3.83
C GLY A 109 7.08 -1.42 2.35
N VAL A 110 7.20 -0.24 1.73
CA VAL A 110 6.97 -0.05 0.29
C VAL A 110 7.92 -0.93 -0.54
N PHE A 111 9.23 -0.90 -0.25
CA PHE A 111 10.20 -1.70 -0.99
C PHE A 111 10.02 -3.20 -0.78
N ALA A 112 9.60 -3.63 0.42
CA ALA A 112 9.30 -5.04 0.70
C ALA A 112 8.06 -5.55 -0.07
N ALA A 113 7.12 -4.67 -0.42
CA ALA A 113 5.95 -5.04 -1.23
C ALA A 113 6.31 -5.36 -2.68
N ILE A 114 7.42 -4.85 -3.22
CA ILE A 114 7.87 -5.09 -4.59
C ILE A 114 8.17 -6.58 -4.86
N PRO A 115 9.06 -7.27 -4.11
CA PRO A 115 9.31 -8.68 -4.33
C PRO A 115 8.07 -9.54 -4.04
N LEU A 116 7.23 -9.17 -3.07
CA LEU A 116 5.95 -9.84 -2.84
C LEU A 116 5.04 -9.74 -4.07
N GLY A 117 4.87 -8.54 -4.63
CA GLY A 117 4.06 -8.31 -5.82
C GLY A 117 4.59 -9.02 -7.07
N HIS A 118 5.89 -8.88 -7.33
CA HIS A 118 6.51 -9.37 -8.55
C HIS A 118 6.73 -10.88 -8.57
N PHE A 119 7.15 -11.48 -7.45
CA PHE A 119 7.49 -12.91 -7.43
C PHE A 119 6.36 -13.80 -6.90
N LEU A 120 5.50 -13.31 -6.01
CA LEU A 120 4.47 -14.13 -5.39
C LEU A 120 3.07 -13.85 -5.96
N LEU A 121 2.70 -12.58 -6.17
CA LEU A 121 1.36 -12.26 -6.69
C LEU A 121 1.27 -12.45 -8.20
N LYS A 122 2.23 -11.93 -8.98
CA LYS A 122 2.18 -11.98 -10.45
C LYS A 122 1.96 -13.40 -11.03
N PRO A 123 2.71 -14.46 -10.65
CA PRO A 123 2.52 -15.79 -11.23
C PRO A 123 1.12 -16.37 -10.98
N VAL A 124 0.49 -16.02 -9.85
CA VAL A 124 -0.85 -16.48 -9.47
C VAL A 124 -1.93 -15.86 -10.36
N PHE A 125 -1.73 -14.64 -10.85
CA PHE A 125 -2.71 -13.95 -11.70
C PHE A 125 -2.50 -14.20 -13.19
N GLU A 126 -1.25 -14.37 -13.63
CA GLU A 126 -0.95 -14.74 -15.01
C GLU A 126 -1.46 -16.16 -15.31
N SER A 127 -1.21 -17.13 -14.42
CA SER A 127 -1.71 -18.52 -14.59
C SER A 127 -3.24 -18.62 -14.69
N ARG A 128 -3.99 -17.83 -13.91
CA ARG A 128 -5.47 -17.79 -13.99
C ARG A 128 -5.99 -17.18 -15.29
N SER A 129 -5.25 -16.26 -15.88
CA SER A 129 -5.64 -15.62 -17.13
C SER A 129 -5.51 -16.59 -18.31
N ASP A 130 -4.47 -17.43 -18.29
CA ASP A 130 -4.23 -18.45 -19.32
C ASP A 130 -5.26 -19.60 -19.24
N GLU A 131 -5.65 -20.03 -18.04
CA GLU A 131 -6.66 -21.08 -17.83
C GLU A 131 -8.04 -20.67 -18.40
N HIS A 132 -8.45 -19.42 -18.20
CA HIS A 132 -9.73 -18.91 -18.73
C HIS A 132 -9.77 -18.83 -20.26
N ILE A 133 -8.62 -18.60 -20.92
CA ILE A 133 -8.51 -18.62 -22.38
C ILE A 133 -8.59 -20.07 -22.90
N GLY A 134 -7.99 -21.03 -22.19
CA GLY A 134 -8.00 -22.45 -22.55
C GLY A 134 -9.40 -23.08 -22.54
N ASP A 135 -10.20 -22.81 -21.50
CA ASP A 135 -11.57 -23.33 -21.38
C ASP A 135 -12.50 -22.79 -22.48
N GLY A 136 -12.30 -21.54 -22.90
CA GLY A 136 -13.05 -20.91 -23.98
C GLY A 136 -12.77 -21.49 -25.37
N GLN A 137 -11.60 -22.12 -25.58
CA GLN A 137 -11.27 -22.81 -26.83
C GLN A 137 -11.68 -24.28 -26.87
N GLN A 138 -11.88 -24.95 -25.73
CA GLN A 138 -12.34 -26.35 -25.68
C GLN A 138 -13.87 -26.50 -25.78
N SER A 139 -14.61 -25.39 -25.70
CA SER A 139 -16.07 -25.35 -25.74
C SER A 139 -16.65 -24.79 -27.06
N ALA A 140 -15.80 -24.61 -28.08
CA ALA A 140 -16.17 -24.22 -29.45
C ALA A 140 -15.81 -25.33 -30.46
#